data_AF-A0A8I1UG75-F1
#
_entry.id   AF-A0A8I1UG75-F1
#
_cell.length_a   1.000
_cell.length_b   1.000
_cell.length_c   1.000
_cell.angle_alpha   90.00
_cell.angle_beta   90.00
_cell.angle_gamma   90.00
#
_symmetry.space_group_name_H-M   'P 1'
#
loop_
_entity.id
_entity.type
_entity.pdbx_description
1 polymer ?
#
loop_
_entity_poly.entity_id
_entity_poly.type
_entity_poly.pdbx_seq_one_letter_code
_entity_poly.pdbx_strand_id
1 'polypeptide(L)'
;MASTEKSPFSAEHIAEFNRIQALRPVLLRRMTDAFEAYRDCANPACRRARGCQRDDGACLTAIMRAMPESERRLFRHAIENRLAGLAPEEALRRAAVRVEEEEARLAAQGFGRAAGTAGPGPEEAPRGA
;
A
#
# COMPACT_ATOMS: atom_id res chain seq x y z
N MET A 1 2.59 -48.77 -4.41
CA MET A 1 2.63 -47.44 -5.05
C MET A 1 2.26 -46.39 -4.01
N ALA A 2 3.24 -45.59 -3.60
CA ALA A 2 3.09 -44.26 -3.01
C ALA A 2 4.52 -43.74 -2.83
N SER A 3 5.08 -43.11 -3.87
CA SER A 3 6.32 -42.37 -3.71
C SER A 3 6.01 -41.18 -2.81
N THR A 4 6.43 -41.23 -1.56
CA THR A 4 6.52 -40.05 -0.69
C THR A 4 7.49 -39.08 -1.35
N GLU A 5 6.97 -38.16 -2.15
CA GLU A 5 7.73 -36.99 -2.61
C GLU A 5 8.18 -36.23 -1.36
N LYS A 6 9.49 -36.25 -1.11
CA LYS A 6 10.10 -35.41 -0.08
C LYS A 6 9.84 -33.97 -0.48
N SER A 7 9.15 -33.22 0.38
CA SER A 7 8.92 -31.79 0.22
C SER A 7 10.16 -31.09 -0.36
N PRO A 8 10.03 -30.25 -1.39
CA PRO A 8 11.15 -29.56 -2.00
C PRO A 8 11.82 -28.55 -1.05
N PHE A 9 11.22 -28.29 0.11
CA PHE A 9 11.73 -27.36 1.12
C PHE A 9 12.46 -28.09 2.24
N SER A 10 13.71 -27.70 2.47
CA SER A 10 14.47 -28.15 3.64
C SER A 10 13.83 -27.64 4.95
N ALA A 11 14.13 -28.29 6.08
CA ALA A 11 13.68 -27.83 7.39
C ALA A 11 14.15 -26.40 7.70
N GLU A 12 15.32 -26.01 7.18
CA GLU A 12 15.86 -24.65 7.27
C GLU A 12 14.97 -23.64 6.52
N HIS A 13 14.54 -23.95 5.29
CA HIS A 13 13.60 -23.10 4.55
C HIS A 13 12.27 -22.92 5.29
N ILE A 14 11.75 -23.98 5.89
CA ILE A 14 10.50 -23.93 6.66
C ILE A 14 10.67 -23.06 7.92
N ALA A 15 11.80 -23.20 8.62
CA ALA A 15 12.10 -22.41 9.81
C ALA A 15 12.28 -20.92 9.48
N GLU A 16 12.94 -20.59 8.36
CA GLU A 16 13.11 -19.22 7.88
C GLU A 16 11.75 -18.61 7.48
N PHE A 17 10.93 -19.36 6.74
CA PHE A 17 9.59 -18.93 6.38
C PHE A 17 8.75 -18.60 7.61
N ASN A 18 8.76 -19.46 8.63
CA ASN A 18 8.02 -19.22 9.88
C ASN A 18 8.53 -17.97 10.63
N ARG A 19 9.85 -17.73 10.64
CA ARG A 19 10.43 -16.51 11.21
C ARG A 19 9.95 -15.26 10.48
N ILE A 20 9.93 -15.27 9.15
CA ILE A 20 9.42 -14.15 8.34
C ILE A 20 7.92 -13.95 8.57
N GLN A 21 7.12 -15.01 8.60
CA GLN A 21 5.68 -14.91 8.85
C GLN A 21 5.36 -14.39 10.25
N ALA A 22 6.18 -14.69 11.25
CA ALA A 22 6.03 -14.14 12.60
C ALA A 22 6.18 -12.60 12.64
N LEU A 23 6.95 -12.01 11.71
CA LEU A 23 7.11 -10.56 11.61
C LEU A 23 5.97 -9.87 10.86
N ARG A 24 5.19 -10.62 10.05
CA ARG A 24 4.17 -10.08 9.17
C ARG A 24 3.12 -9.22 9.89
N PRO A 25 2.53 -9.62 11.04
CA PRO A 25 1.55 -8.80 11.74
C PRO A 25 2.13 -7.46 12.20
N VAL A 26 3.39 -7.45 12.66
CA VAL A 26 4.08 -6.23 13.12
C VAL A 26 4.30 -5.28 11.95
N LEU A 27 4.75 -5.80 10.81
CA LEU A 27 4.97 -5.00 9.59
C LEU A 27 3.66 -4.42 9.06
N LEU A 28 2.60 -5.23 8.99
CA LEU A 28 1.29 -4.78 8.52
C LEU A 28 0.70 -3.69 9.41
N ARG A 29 0.84 -3.82 10.74
CA ARG A 29 0.43 -2.76 11.67
C ARG A 29 1.22 -1.47 11.42
N ARG A 30 2.55 -1.54 11.37
CA ARG A 30 3.39 -0.37 11.12
C ARG A 30 3.06 0.33 9.80
N MET A 31 2.83 -0.42 8.73
CA MET A 31 2.40 0.15 7.46
C MET A 31 1.04 0.84 7.57
N THR A 32 0.07 0.18 8.21
CA THR A 32 -1.28 0.74 8.40
C THR A 32 -1.25 2.01 9.25
N ASP A 33 -0.39 2.06 10.26
CA ASP A 33 -0.20 3.22 11.14
C ASP A 33 0.46 4.38 10.40
N ALA A 34 1.43 4.10 9.51
CA ALA A 34 2.04 5.10 8.65
C ALA A 34 1.06 5.74 7.66
N PHE A 35 0.06 4.98 7.20
CA PHE A 35 -1.05 5.52 6.40
C PHE A 35 -2.13 6.20 7.25
N GLU A 36 -1.96 6.26 8.57
CA GLU A 36 -2.93 6.80 9.52
C GLU A 36 -4.35 6.24 9.33
N ALA A 37 -4.47 4.98 8.90
CA ALA A 37 -5.74 4.33 8.56
C ALA A 37 -6.79 4.40 9.67
N TYR A 38 -6.33 4.54 10.92
CA TYR A 38 -7.19 4.63 12.08
C TYR A 38 -8.09 5.87 12.05
N ARG A 39 -7.70 6.97 11.38
CA ARG A 39 -8.46 8.23 11.36
C ARG A 39 -9.88 8.06 10.83
N ASP A 40 -10.01 7.29 9.75
CA ASP A 40 -11.28 7.02 9.09
C ASP A 40 -11.85 5.63 9.41
N CYS A 41 -11.21 4.90 10.33
CA CYS A 41 -11.65 3.56 10.71
C CYS A 41 -12.94 3.64 11.55
N ALA A 42 -13.94 2.81 11.22
CA ALA A 42 -15.17 2.69 12.01
C ALA A 42 -14.93 2.14 13.44
N ASN A 43 -13.85 1.40 13.68
CA ASN A 43 -13.55 0.82 14.98
C ASN A 43 -12.99 1.87 15.98
N PRO A 44 -13.69 2.17 17.08
CA PRO A 44 -13.24 3.15 18.07
C PRO A 44 -11.95 2.75 18.79
N ALA A 45 -11.64 1.45 18.92
CA ALA A 45 -10.39 1.00 19.52
C ALA A 45 -9.17 1.43 18.69
N CYS A 46 -9.24 1.29 17.36
CA CYS A 46 -8.18 1.74 16.46
C CYS A 46 -7.99 3.26 16.54
N ARG A 47 -9.07 4.04 16.55
CA ARG A 47 -9.02 5.51 16.69
C ARG A 47 -8.35 5.94 18.00
N ARG A 48 -8.76 5.35 19.12
CA ARG A 48 -8.21 5.67 20.46
C ARG A 48 -6.74 5.30 20.57
N ALA A 49 -6.35 4.14 20.05
CA ALA A 49 -4.96 3.68 20.06
C ALA A 49 -4.08 4.39 19.02
N ARG A 50 -4.66 5.19 18.12
CA ARG A 50 -3.97 5.82 16.96
C ARG A 50 -3.18 4.80 16.16
N GLY A 51 -3.76 3.61 15.96
CA GLY A 51 -3.10 2.53 15.25
C GLY A 51 -3.98 1.30 15.05
N CYS A 52 -3.62 0.50 14.05
CA CYS A 52 -4.36 -0.70 13.67
C CYS A 52 -4.25 -1.78 14.75
N GLN A 53 -5.42 -2.26 15.21
CA GLN A 53 -5.51 -3.30 16.23
C GLN A 53 -5.74 -4.71 15.64
N ARG A 54 -5.84 -4.83 14.32
CA ARG A 54 -5.94 -6.12 13.63
C ARG A 54 -4.55 -6.62 13.22
N ASP A 55 -4.39 -7.93 13.18
CA ASP A 55 -3.18 -8.65 12.76
C ASP A 55 -3.24 -9.13 11.29
N ASP A 56 -4.43 -9.10 10.69
CA ASP A 56 -4.71 -9.59 9.33
C ASP A 56 -4.43 -8.60 8.19
N GLY A 57 -4.15 -7.32 8.50
CA GLY A 57 -3.88 -6.29 7.49
C GLY A 57 -5.09 -5.89 6.64
N ALA A 58 -6.32 -6.17 7.09
CA ALA A 58 -7.54 -5.84 6.35
C ALA A 58 -7.64 -4.34 6.02
N CYS A 59 -7.27 -3.47 6.95
CA CYS A 59 -7.30 -2.01 6.76
C CYS A 59 -6.30 -1.54 5.71
N LEU A 60 -5.06 -2.07 5.74
CA LEU A 60 -4.07 -1.78 4.70
C LEU A 60 -4.59 -2.21 3.33
N THR A 61 -5.19 -3.40 3.23
CA THR A 61 -5.75 -3.90 1.98
C THR A 61 -6.86 -3.00 1.45
N ALA A 62 -7.74 -2.51 2.33
CA ALA A 62 -8.80 -1.57 1.97
C ALA A 62 -8.24 -0.24 1.45
N ILE A 63 -7.23 0.33 2.12
CA ILE A 63 -6.55 1.54 1.66
C ILE A 63 -5.93 1.34 0.29
N MET A 64 -5.15 0.26 0.11
CA MET A 64 -4.52 -0.04 -1.17
C MET A 64 -5.56 -0.16 -2.28
N ARG A 65 -6.72 -0.78 -2.02
CA ARG A 65 -7.81 -0.89 -3.02
C ARG A 65 -8.51 0.44 -3.32
N ALA A 66 -8.62 1.33 -2.35
CA ALA A 66 -9.25 2.64 -2.53
C ALA A 66 -8.35 3.62 -3.28
N MET A 67 -7.02 3.46 -3.21
CA MET A 67 -6.09 4.33 -3.91
C MET A 67 -6.24 4.25 -5.45
N PRO A 68 -6.22 5.40 -6.14
CA PRO A 68 -6.09 5.47 -7.60
C PRO A 68 -4.97 4.55 -8.11
N GLU A 69 -5.17 3.95 -9.28
CA GLU A 69 -4.16 3.06 -9.88
C GLU A 69 -2.81 3.78 -10.06
N SER A 70 -2.85 5.07 -10.42
CA SER A 70 -1.66 5.91 -10.56
C SER A 70 -0.85 6.01 -9.27
N GLU A 71 -1.51 6.26 -8.14
CA GLU A 71 -0.88 6.30 -6.82
C GLU A 71 -0.35 4.94 -6.38
N ARG A 72 -1.09 3.85 -6.67
CA ARG A 72 -0.58 2.49 -6.44
C ARG A 72 0.67 2.18 -7.25
N ARG A 73 0.74 2.60 -8.52
CA ARG A 73 1.94 2.45 -9.35
C ARG A 73 3.08 3.30 -8.81
N LEU A 74 2.81 4.55 -8.41
CA LEU A 74 3.81 5.43 -7.78
C LEU A 74 4.43 4.78 -6.55
N PHE A 75 3.60 4.28 -5.63
CA PHE A 75 4.06 3.63 -4.41
C PHE A 75 4.93 2.39 -4.69
N ARG A 76 4.51 1.56 -5.65
CA ARG A 76 5.26 0.38 -6.09
C ARG A 76 6.64 0.75 -6.64
N HIS A 77 6.70 1.67 -7.59
CA HIS A 77 7.94 2.12 -8.21
C HIS A 77 8.87 2.77 -7.18
N ALA A 78 8.33 3.52 -6.22
CA ALA A 78 9.11 4.12 -5.15
C ALA A 78 9.75 3.04 -4.24
N ILE A 79 9.01 1.97 -3.90
CA ILE A 79 9.55 0.83 -3.15
C ILE A 79 10.64 0.10 -3.95
N GLU A 80 10.39 -0.20 -5.23
CA GLU A 80 11.36 -0.85 -6.10
C GLU A 80 12.67 -0.05 -6.17
N ASN A 81 12.57 1.27 -6.31
CA ASN A 81 13.72 2.18 -6.30
C ASN A 81 14.45 2.18 -4.94
N ARG A 82 13.72 2.15 -3.82
CA ARG A 82 14.32 2.04 -2.48
C ARG A 82 15.09 0.74 -2.31
N LEU A 83 14.52 -0.38 -2.77
CA LEU A 83 15.16 -1.69 -2.74
C LEU A 83 16.40 -1.75 -3.64
N ALA A 84 16.42 -0.98 -4.73
CA ALA A 84 17.59 -0.78 -5.58
C ALA A 84 18.66 0.18 -4.98
N GLY A 85 18.45 0.67 -3.76
CA GLY A 85 19.43 1.48 -3.03
C GLY A 85 19.30 2.99 -3.22
N LEU A 86 18.26 3.48 -3.89
CA LEU A 86 18.07 4.93 -4.08
C LEU A 86 17.65 5.59 -2.76
N ALA A 87 18.10 6.84 -2.57
CA ALA A 87 17.63 7.69 -1.48
C ALA A 87 16.11 7.93 -1.56
N PRO A 88 15.39 8.15 -0.44
CA PRO A 88 13.93 8.24 -0.44
C PRO A 88 13.34 9.28 -1.40
N GLU A 89 13.86 10.49 -1.40
CA GLU A 89 13.39 11.58 -2.26
C GLU A 89 13.65 11.26 -3.74
N GLU A 90 14.83 10.73 -4.06
CA GLU A 90 15.20 10.32 -5.42
C GLU A 90 14.35 9.15 -5.92
N ALA A 91 14.07 8.18 -5.05
CA ALA A 91 13.23 7.04 -5.35
C ALA A 91 11.81 7.47 -5.72
N LEU A 92 11.25 8.42 -4.96
CA LEU A 92 9.93 8.98 -5.23
C LEU A 92 9.92 9.80 -6.52
N ARG A 93 10.93 10.66 -6.73
CA ARG A 93 11.05 11.48 -7.94
C ARG A 93 11.11 10.62 -9.20
N ARG A 94 11.93 9.57 -9.21
CA ARG A 94 12.00 8.63 -10.35
C ARG A 94 10.72 7.85 -10.55
N ALA A 95 10.04 7.48 -9.47
CA ALA A 95 8.75 6.80 -9.54
C ALA A 95 7.68 7.70 -10.19
N ALA A 96 7.65 8.98 -9.86
CA ALA A 96 6.71 9.95 -10.45
C ALA A 96 6.92 10.08 -11.97
N VAL A 97 8.16 10.29 -12.40
CA VAL A 97 8.51 10.36 -13.84
C VAL A 97 8.03 9.13 -14.59
N ARG A 98 8.27 7.93 -14.02
CA ARG A 98 7.85 6.67 -14.64
C ARG A 98 6.32 6.54 -14.74
N VAL A 99 5.57 6.98 -13.72
CA VAL A 99 4.10 6.97 -13.78
C VAL A 99 3.58 7.92 -14.85
N GLU A 100 4.15 9.11 -14.98
CA GLU A 100 3.78 10.08 -16.02
C GLU A 100 4.02 9.52 -17.43
N GLU A 101 5.16 8.86 -17.67
CA GLU A 101 5.45 8.19 -18.93
C GLU A 101 4.45 7.06 -19.24
N GLU A 102 4.10 6.25 -18.23
CA GLU A 102 3.10 5.19 -18.36
C GLU A 102 1.71 5.75 -18.68
N GLU A 103 1.30 6.83 -18.04
CA GLU A 103 0.02 7.50 -18.29
C GLU A 103 -0.03 8.13 -19.68
N ALA A 104 1.04 8.80 -20.10
CA ALA A 104 1.16 9.34 -21.45
C ALA A 104 1.03 8.22 -22.51
N ARG A 105 1.69 7.08 -22.27
CA ARG A 105 1.58 5.91 -23.15
C ARG A 105 0.17 5.33 -23.19
N LEU A 106 -0.50 5.19 -22.04
CA LEU A 106 -1.87 4.69 -21.98
C LEU A 106 -2.86 5.64 -22.67
N ALA A 107 -2.68 6.95 -22.50
CA ALA A 107 -3.48 7.97 -23.17
C ALA A 107 -3.29 7.90 -24.70
N ALA A 108 -2.04 7.77 -25.18
CA ALA A 108 -1.73 7.62 -26.60
C ALA A 108 -2.32 6.35 -27.23
N GLN A 109 -2.49 5.29 -26.43
CA GLN A 109 -3.11 4.02 -26.84
C GLN A 109 -4.64 4.03 -26.77
N GLY A 110 -5.27 5.17 -26.45
CA GLY A 110 -6.72 5.29 -26.37
C GLY A 110 -7.35 4.73 -25.08
N PHE A 111 -6.55 4.45 -24.05
CA PHE A 111 -7.01 3.92 -22.76
C PHE A 111 -7.21 5.02 -21.67
N GLY A 112 -7.40 6.29 -22.05
CA GLY A 112 -7.72 7.37 -21.08
C GLY A 112 -9.22 7.48 -20.83
N ARG A 113 -9.76 7.70 -19.62
CA ARG A 113 -9.23 8.10 -18.31
C ARG A 113 -10.33 7.78 -17.28
N ALA A 114 -10.10 6.92 -16.28
CA ALA A 114 -10.96 6.89 -15.08
C ALA A 114 -10.35 7.85 -14.04
N ALA A 115 -10.47 9.15 -14.28
CA ALA A 115 -10.09 10.15 -13.28
C ALA A 115 -11.12 10.12 -12.15
N GLY A 116 -10.76 9.53 -11.02
CA GLY A 116 -11.43 9.81 -9.76
C GLY A 116 -11.27 11.28 -9.45
N THR A 117 -12.34 12.05 -9.61
CA THR A 117 -12.41 13.45 -9.22
C THR A 117 -12.38 13.54 -7.69
N ALA A 118 -11.21 13.79 -7.12
CA ALA A 118 -11.14 14.50 -5.84
C ALA A 118 -11.45 15.97 -6.14
N GLY A 119 -12.75 16.29 -6.21
CA GLY A 119 -13.21 17.67 -6.24
C GLY A 119 -12.88 18.36 -4.91
N PRO A 120 -12.63 19.68 -4.91
CA PRO A 120 -12.49 20.44 -3.67
C PRO A 120 -13.78 20.30 -2.85
N GLY A 121 -13.65 20.02 -1.55
CA GLY A 121 -14.76 19.90 -0.63
C GLY A 121 -15.61 21.18 -0.58
N PRO A 122 -16.88 21.08 -0.14
CA PRO A 122 -17.80 22.21 -0.18
C PRO A 122 -17.28 23.35 0.71
N GLU A 123 -17.16 24.49 0.05
CA GLU A 123 -17.02 25.84 0.57
C GLU A 123 -17.81 26.05 1.87
N GLU A 124 -17.10 26.47 2.93
CA GLU A 124 -17.66 26.91 4.19
C GLU A 124 -18.66 28.05 3.97
N ALA A 125 -19.94 27.77 4.20
CA ALA A 125 -20.95 28.81 4.33
C ALA A 125 -20.67 29.63 5.60
N PRO A 126 -20.55 30.98 5.53
CA PRO A 126 -20.41 31.79 6.73
C PRO A 126 -21.74 31.79 7.50
N ARG A 127 -21.72 31.29 8.73
CA ARG A 127 -22.77 31.58 9.73
C ARG A 127 -22.55 33.01 10.23
N GLY A 128 -23.21 33.96 9.56
CA GLY A 128 -23.38 35.33 10.04
C GLY A 128 -24.57 35.44 10.98
N ALA A 129 -24.36 36.20 12.06
CA ALA A 129 -25.27 36.53 13.16
C ALA A 129 -26.55 37.26 12.75
#